data_AF-A0A957VHQ0-F1
#
_entry.id   AF-A0A957VHQ0-F1
#
_cell.length_a   1.000
_cell.length_b   1.000
_cell.length_c   1.000
_cell.angle_alpha   90.00
_cell.angle_beta   90.00
_cell.angle_gamma   90.00
#
_symmetry.space_group_name_H-M   'P 1'
#
loop_
_entity.id
_entity.type
_entity.pdbx_description
1 polymer ?
#
loop_
_entity_poly.entity_id
_entity_poly.type
_entity_poly.pdbx_seq_one_letter_code
_entity_poly.pdbx_strand_id
1 'polypeptide(L)'
;MDAGRLLNPATIDMLRELDDGSGFFVDLIAEYVTQSDRLLGEIDTALTAQDHSGARFAMHTLKGSSYNIGADQLGELCAAFERLDSDDTAGQTELLTEISQTYASSVAALHSAAAA
;
A
#
# COMPACT_ATOMS: atom_id res chain seq x y z
N MET A 1 -3.79 -3.58 20.86
CA MET A 1 -3.39 -3.59 19.44
C MET A 1 -2.65 -2.29 19.25
N ASP A 2 -1.35 -2.35 19.03
CA ASP A 2 -0.56 -1.16 18.75
C ASP A 2 -1.15 -0.52 17.50
N ALA A 3 -1.86 0.61 17.64
CA ALA A 3 -2.13 1.53 16.53
C ALA A 3 -0.82 2.24 16.16
N GLY A 4 0.19 1.41 15.88
CA GLY A 4 1.60 1.71 16.04
C GLY A 4 2.22 2.00 14.69
N ARG A 5 2.03 3.24 14.26
CA ARG A 5 2.69 3.90 13.12
C ARG A 5 2.37 3.31 11.75
N LEU A 6 1.61 4.08 11.00
CA LEU A 6 1.31 3.91 9.58
C LEU A 6 2.53 3.58 8.70
N LEU A 7 3.68 4.16 9.05
CA LEU A 7 4.95 3.96 8.38
C LEU A 7 5.99 3.34 9.31
N ASN A 8 6.84 2.48 8.76
CA ASN A 8 8.02 1.93 9.41
C ASN A 8 9.13 2.98 9.52
N PRO A 9 9.47 3.44 10.74
CA PRO A 9 10.44 4.52 10.90
C PRO A 9 11.84 4.15 10.42
N ALA A 10 12.25 2.89 10.58
CA ALA A 10 13.58 2.46 10.16
C ALA A 10 13.72 2.46 8.63
N THR A 11 12.67 2.05 7.91
CA THR A 11 12.63 2.14 6.44
C THR A 11 12.64 3.60 5.99
N ILE A 12 11.86 4.47 6.62
CA ILE A 12 11.82 5.90 6.28
C ILE A 12 13.17 6.58 6.51
N ASP A 13 13.83 6.31 7.65
CA ASP A 13 15.15 6.87 7.95
C ASP A 13 16.19 6.37 6.94
N MET A 14 16.17 5.08 6.58
CA MET A 14 17.04 4.53 5.53
C MET A 14 16.80 5.18 4.16
N LEU A 15 15.54 5.36 3.74
CA LEU A 15 15.23 6.01 2.46
C LEU A 15 15.67 7.48 2.43
N ARG A 16 15.59 8.18 3.57
CA ARG A 16 16.12 9.55 3.72
C ARG A 16 17.63 9.60 3.65
N GLU A 17 18.33 8.66 4.30
CA GLU A 17 19.79 8.58 4.24
C GLU A 17 20.31 8.27 2.82
N LEU A 18 19.53 7.54 2.03
CA LEU A 18 19.82 7.29 0.61
C LEU A 18 19.57 8.50 -0.29
N ASP A 19 18.70 9.44 0.13
CA ASP A 19 18.47 10.69 -0.58
C ASP A 19 19.59 11.70 -0.23
N ASP A 20 20.66 11.67 -1.03
CA ASP A 20 21.82 12.56 -0.93
C ASP A 20 21.54 14.02 -1.39
N GLY A 21 20.26 14.43 -1.38
CA GLY A 21 19.77 15.69 -1.94
C GLY A 21 19.45 15.59 -3.44
N SER A 22 19.45 14.38 -4.01
CA SER A 22 19.04 14.11 -5.38
C SER A 22 17.54 14.16 -5.60
N GLY A 23 16.73 14.07 -4.53
CA GLY A 23 15.28 13.93 -4.63
C GLY A 23 14.85 12.48 -4.87
N PHE A 24 15.76 11.51 -4.68
CA PHE A 24 15.50 10.09 -4.85
C PHE A 24 14.25 9.63 -4.09
N PHE A 25 14.07 10.08 -2.85
CA PHE A 25 12.94 9.63 -2.05
C PHE A 25 11.62 10.17 -2.60
N VAL A 26 11.59 11.41 -3.09
CA VAL A 26 10.41 12.01 -3.72
C VAL A 26 10.04 11.26 -5.00
N ASP A 27 11.01 10.92 -5.84
CA ASP A 27 10.78 10.17 -7.08
C ASP A 27 10.28 8.75 -6.78
N LEU A 28 10.84 8.09 -5.75
CA LEU A 28 10.38 6.78 -5.31
C LEU A 28 8.92 6.82 -4.82
N ILE A 29 8.53 7.87 -4.08
CA ILE A 29 7.13 8.06 -3.65
C ILE A 29 6.24 8.25 -4.89
N ALA A 30 6.66 9.03 -5.89
CA ALA A 30 5.87 9.26 -7.09
C ALA A 30 5.64 7.97 -7.90
N GLU A 31 6.67 7.13 -8.05
CA GLU A 31 6.55 5.81 -8.69
C GLU A 31 5.62 4.90 -7.88
N TYR A 32 5.79 4.86 -6.56
CA TYR A 32 4.94 4.08 -5.67
C TYR A 32 3.46 4.48 -5.78
N VAL A 33 3.14 5.78 -5.80
CA VAL A 33 1.77 6.30 -5.96
C VAL A 33 1.20 5.88 -7.31
N THR A 34 1.96 6.10 -8.39
CA THR A 34 1.54 5.75 -9.75
C THR A 34 1.24 4.25 -9.88
N GLN A 35 2.10 3.41 -9.32
CA GLN A 35 1.93 1.97 -9.31
C GLN A 35 0.72 1.55 -8.45
N SER A 36 0.58 2.13 -7.26
CA SER A 36 -0.47 1.77 -6.30
C SER A 36 -1.86 2.17 -6.80
N ASP A 37 -2.01 3.34 -7.39
CA ASP A 37 -3.28 3.78 -7.99
C ASP A 37 -3.73 2.82 -9.11
N ARG A 38 -2.79 2.41 -9.96
CA ARG A 38 -3.07 1.40 -11.01
C ARG A 38 -3.51 0.08 -10.40
N LEU A 39 -2.79 -0.41 -9.39
CA LEU A 39 -3.09 -1.70 -8.74
C LEU A 39 -4.44 -1.68 -8.02
N LEU A 40 -4.80 -0.59 -7.35
CA LEU A 40 -6.10 -0.42 -6.71
C LEU A 40 -7.24 -0.47 -7.74
N GLY A 41 -7.07 0.18 -8.90
CA GLY A 41 -8.02 0.08 -10.01
C GLY A 41 -8.12 -1.33 -10.61
N GLU A 42 -7.00 -2.06 -10.70
CA GLU A 42 -6.98 -3.46 -11.15
C GLU A 42 -7.71 -4.39 -10.17
N ILE A 43 -7.56 -4.17 -8.87
CA ILE A 43 -8.26 -4.93 -7.84
C ILE A 43 -9.78 -4.71 -7.96
N ASP A 44 -10.23 -3.46 -8.05
CA ASP A 44 -11.66 -3.13 -8.20
C ASP A 44 -12.27 -3.74 -9.47
N THR A 45 -11.54 -3.64 -10.59
CA THR A 45 -11.94 -4.23 -11.87
C THR A 45 -12.03 -5.76 -11.78
N ALA A 46 -11.02 -6.40 -11.18
CA ALA A 46 -10.97 -7.85 -11.04
C ALA A 46 -12.11 -8.38 -10.16
N LEU A 47 -12.42 -7.71 -9.04
CA LEU A 47 -13.52 -8.10 -8.17
C LEU A 47 -14.89 -7.93 -8.85
N THR A 48 -15.08 -6.85 -9.60
CA THR A 48 -16.29 -6.63 -10.42
C THR A 48 -16.45 -7.75 -11.46
N ALA A 49 -15.34 -8.23 -12.03
CA ALA A 49 -15.32 -9.33 -12.99
C ALA A 49 -15.34 -10.73 -12.35
N GLN A 50 -15.37 -10.83 -11.01
CA GLN A 50 -15.22 -12.08 -10.26
C GLN A 50 -13.91 -12.83 -10.57
N ASP A 51 -12.88 -12.11 -11.00
CA ASP A 51 -11.52 -12.60 -11.19
C ASP A 51 -10.73 -12.52 -9.88
N HIS A 52 -11.02 -13.46 -8.98
CA HIS A 52 -10.35 -13.53 -7.68
C HIS A 52 -8.83 -13.75 -7.80
N SER A 53 -8.38 -14.42 -8.87
CA SER A 53 -6.95 -14.64 -9.12
C SER A 53 -6.26 -13.32 -9.48
N GLY A 54 -6.85 -12.53 -10.38
CA GLY A 54 -6.37 -11.20 -10.74
C GLY A 54 -6.34 -10.25 -9.55
N ALA A 55 -7.43 -10.20 -8.77
CA ALA A 55 -7.51 -9.39 -7.56
C ALA A 55 -6.41 -9.74 -6.56
N ARG A 56 -6.18 -11.04 -6.31
CA ARG A 56 -5.14 -11.51 -5.40
C ARG A 56 -3.73 -11.20 -5.89
N PHE A 57 -3.47 -11.30 -7.19
CA PHE A 57 -2.17 -10.95 -7.78
C PHE A 57 -1.86 -9.46 -7.66
N ALA A 58 -2.84 -8.60 -7.95
CA ALA A 58 -2.68 -7.15 -7.80
C ALA A 58 -2.48 -6.78 -6.33
N MET A 59 -3.25 -7.39 -5.41
CA MET A 59 -3.09 -7.21 -3.96
C MET A 59 -1.71 -7.66 -3.46
N HIS A 60 -1.21 -8.79 -3.96
CA HIS A 60 0.12 -9.29 -3.65
C HIS A 60 1.22 -8.31 -4.02
N THR A 61 1.08 -7.70 -5.20
CA THR A 61 2.02 -6.70 -5.70
C THR A 61 1.97 -5.43 -4.87
N LEU A 62 0.77 -4.93 -4.56
CA LEU A 62 0.57 -3.74 -3.71
C LEU A 62 1.17 -3.94 -2.32
N LYS A 63 0.98 -5.14 -1.73
CA LYS A 63 1.59 -5.53 -0.45
C LYS A 63 3.11 -5.39 -0.48
N GLY A 64 3.76 -6.01 -1.47
CA GLY A 64 5.22 -5.98 -1.59
C GLY A 64 5.76 -4.56 -1.79
N SER A 65 5.10 -3.78 -2.65
CA SER A 65 5.46 -2.37 -2.88
C SER A 65 5.31 -1.54 -1.60
N SER A 66 4.24 -1.77 -0.83
CA SER A 66 3.98 -1.08 0.43
C SER A 66 5.05 -1.37 1.49
N TYR A 67 5.44 -2.63 1.67
CA TYR A 67 6.55 -2.96 2.58
C TYR A 67 7.89 -2.36 2.14
N ASN A 68 8.17 -2.33 0.83
CA ASN A 68 9.42 -1.79 0.32
C ASN A 68 9.59 -0.29 0.61
N ILE A 69 8.50 0.49 0.57
CA ILE A 69 8.54 1.93 0.90
C ILE A 69 8.31 2.20 2.39
N GLY A 70 8.07 1.16 3.19
CA GLY A 70 7.83 1.26 4.62
C GLY A 70 6.39 1.59 5.01
N ALA A 71 5.42 1.48 4.10
CA ALA A 71 3.99 1.56 4.41
C ALA A 71 3.47 0.23 5.01
N ASP A 72 4.07 -0.20 6.12
CA ASP A 72 3.87 -1.53 6.71
C ASP A 72 2.41 -1.82 7.05
N GLN A 73 1.69 -0.85 7.62
CA GLN A 73 0.28 -1.01 7.96
C GLN A 73 -0.56 -1.33 6.71
N LEU A 74 -0.28 -0.67 5.59
CA LEU A 74 -0.96 -0.96 4.32
C LEU A 74 -0.60 -2.37 3.82
N GLY A 75 0.68 -2.77 3.94
CA GLY A 75 1.12 -4.12 3.62
C GLY A 75 0.40 -5.19 4.43
N GLU A 76 0.18 -4.96 5.72
CA GLU A 76 -0.54 -5.88 6.61
C GLU A 76 -2.01 -6.03 6.21
N LEU A 77 -2.69 -4.94 5.85
CA LEU A 77 -4.06 -4.97 5.35
C LEU A 77 -4.16 -5.71 4.02
N CYS A 78 -3.21 -5.49 3.10
CA CYS A 78 -3.15 -6.24 1.84
C CYS A 78 -2.96 -7.75 2.12
N ALA A 79 -2.12 -8.11 3.09
CA ALA A 79 -1.93 -9.50 3.51
C ALA A 79 -3.19 -10.09 4.16
N ALA A 80 -3.97 -9.29 4.89
CA ALA A 80 -5.28 -9.71 5.41
C ALA A 80 -6.26 -9.99 4.28
N PHE A 81 -6.27 -9.18 3.22
CA PHE A 81 -7.13 -9.39 2.06
C PHE A 81 -6.80 -10.69 1.34
N GLU A 82 -5.51 -11.01 1.15
CA GLU A 82 -5.07 -12.26 0.55
C GLU A 82 -5.49 -13.54 1.33
N ARG A 83 -5.91 -13.39 2.59
CA ARG A 83 -6.38 -14.48 3.46
C ARG A 83 -7.90 -14.64 3.48
N LEU A 84 -8.65 -13.68 2.94
CA LEU A 84 -10.10 -13.80 2.84
C LEU A 84 -10.48 -14.90 1.86
N ASP A 85 -11.62 -15.55 2.14
CA ASP A 85 -12.22 -16.47 1.18
C ASP A 85 -12.74 -15.67 -0.03
N SER A 86 -12.71 -16.26 -1.22
CA SER A 86 -13.31 -15.67 -2.42
C SER A 86 -14.80 -15.38 -2.23
N ASP A 87 -15.48 -16.20 -1.42
CA ASP A 87 -16.92 -16.07 -1.14
C ASP A 87 -17.24 -14.96 -0.11
N ASP A 88 -16.25 -14.45 0.62
CA ASP A 88 -16.41 -13.37 1.60
C ASP A 88 -16.38 -11.98 0.97
N THR A 89 -17.38 -11.71 0.13
CA THR A 89 -17.52 -10.43 -0.59
C THR A 89 -17.70 -9.23 0.35
N ALA A 90 -18.34 -9.43 1.50
CA ALA A 90 -18.53 -8.38 2.50
C ALA A 90 -17.20 -8.01 3.17
N GLY A 91 -16.43 -9.00 3.63
CA GLY A 91 -15.10 -8.78 4.20
C GLY A 91 -14.12 -8.17 3.19
N GLN A 92 -14.18 -8.61 1.92
CA GLN A 92 -13.36 -8.01 0.85
C GLN A 92 -13.69 -6.53 0.65
N THR A 93 -14.97 -6.15 0.64
CA THR A 93 -15.41 -4.76 0.45
C THR A 93 -15.01 -3.88 1.64
N GLU A 94 -15.21 -4.36 2.87
CA GLU A 94 -14.82 -3.66 4.10
C GLU A 94 -13.30 -3.41 4.11
N LEU A 95 -12.53 -4.46 3.85
CA LEU A 95 -11.07 -4.38 3.90
C LEU A 95 -10.50 -3.54 2.75
N LEU A 96 -11.12 -3.52 1.57
CA LEU A 96 -10.72 -2.61 0.49
C LEU A 96 -10.96 -1.15 0.83
N THR A 97 -12.04 -0.86 1.55
CA THR A 97 -12.31 0.48 2.05
C THR A 97 -11.21 0.92 3.02
N GLU A 98 -10.82 0.03 3.94
CA GLU A 98 -9.73 0.28 4.89
C GLU A 98 -8.36 0.43 4.20
N ILE A 99 -8.06 -0.41 3.21
CA ILE A 99 -6.86 -0.33 2.37
C ILE A 99 -6.79 1.02 1.67
N SER A 100 -7.90 1.48 1.07
CA SER A 100 -7.94 2.76 0.34
C SER A 100 -7.71 3.96 1.27
N GLN A 101 -8.30 3.94 2.46
CA GLN A 101 -8.11 4.99 3.47
C GLN A 101 -6.68 5.00 4.04
N THR A 102 -6.14 3.81 4.30
CA THR A 102 -4.77 3.64 4.81
C THR A 102 -3.76 4.05 3.75
N TYR A 103 -3.98 3.72 2.48
CA TYR A 103 -3.16 4.16 1.37
C TYR A 103 -3.09 5.69 1.28
N ALA A 104 -4.24 6.38 1.27
CA ALA A 104 -4.27 7.85 1.23
C ALA A 104 -3.51 8.47 2.41
N SER A 105 -3.67 7.89 3.60
CA SER A 105 -2.95 8.32 4.80
C SER A 105 -1.44 8.08 4.67
N SER A 106 -1.04 6.91 4.16
CA SER A 106 0.38 6.52 4.00
C SER A 106 1.08 7.44 3.01
N VAL A 107 0.44 7.78 1.89
CA VAL A 107 0.98 8.72 0.90
C VAL A 107 1.19 10.10 1.51
N ALA A 108 0.23 10.62 2.27
CA ALA A 108 0.37 11.90 2.96
C ALA A 108 1.53 11.89 3.97
N ALA A 109 1.68 10.79 4.72
CA ALA A 109 2.76 10.62 5.68
C ALA A 109 4.14 10.48 4.99
N LEU A 110 4.22 9.77 3.86
CA LEU A 110 5.43 9.61 3.06
C LEU A 110 5.92 10.96 2.53
N HIS A 111 5.03 11.76 1.94
CA HIS A 111 5.37 13.11 1.49
C HIS A 111 5.83 14.03 2.64
N SER A 112 5.16 13.94 3.79
CA SER A 112 5.57 14.69 4.99
C SER A 112 6.96 14.27 5.47
N ALA A 113 7.30 12.98 5.36
CA ALA A 113 8.61 12.48 5.72
C ALA A 113 9.70 12.89 4.73
N ALA A 114 9.43 12.89 3.42
CA ALA A 114 10.40 13.32 2.42
C ALA A 114 10.71 14.83 2.47
N ALA A 115 9.79 15.64 3.03
CA ALA A 115 9.94 17.10 3.13
C ALA A 115 10.64 17.58 4.42
N ALA A 116 10.93 16.69 5.36
CA ALA A 116 11.46 17.00 6.69
C ALA A 116 12.90 16.52 6.85
#